data_AF-A0A7X0FA68-F1
#
_entry.id   AF-A0A7X0FA68-F1
#
_cell.length_a   1.000
_cell.length_b   1.000
_cell.length_c   1.000
_cell.angle_alpha   90.00
_cell.angle_beta   90.00
_cell.angle_gamma   90.00
#
_symmetry.space_group_name_H-M   'P 1'
#
loop_
_entity.id
_entity.type
_entity.pdbx_description
1 polymer ?
#
loop_
_entity_poly.entity_id
_entity_poly.type
_entity_poly.pdbx_seq_one_letter_code
_entity_poly.pdbx_strand_id
1 'polypeptide(L)'
;MSLQPVSFSKGRAHLPRLSTPYIPGRRDPRFWTNDEIDIVRRYYPTGGAAACLAHLPAHRTKSGVYVQAGKLGLTAKVGGGPKVRIETPPDFDETLKDAWSELDGKQRGAVNRLAERLGVPRWWLSQRARKLGLTMPHKKQPPWTAAEDALMAKVPLHNPDRCAEIFREHGFRRSPTAIMVRAKRIGLSRRFNEGFSARQAARILGFDDKTMTAYCISGELKASKRNGNRLPQQGGSRWIITPADLRRFVIDQLERIDFRKVDKFELVHLLTMVTDRETDIPSR
;
A
#
# COMPACT_ATOMS: atom_id res chain seq x y z
N MET A 1 28.76 -4.93 -33.70
CA MET A 1 27.58 -5.78 -33.42
C MET A 1 26.39 -4.88 -33.12
N SER A 2 25.45 -4.74 -34.06
CA SER A 2 24.26 -3.90 -33.86
C SER A 2 23.17 -4.71 -33.15
N LEU A 3 22.64 -4.16 -32.07
CA LEU A 3 21.55 -4.79 -31.32
C LEU A 3 20.24 -4.59 -32.08
N GLN A 4 19.58 -5.70 -32.39
CA GLN A 4 18.25 -5.73 -33.00
C GLN A 4 17.20 -5.20 -32.01
N PRO A 5 16.36 -4.21 -32.40
CA PRO A 5 15.31 -3.70 -31.54
C PRO A 5 14.19 -4.73 -31.38
N VAL A 6 13.95 -5.17 -30.14
CA VAL A 6 12.85 -6.08 -29.81
C VAL A 6 11.54 -5.28 -29.80
N SER A 7 10.62 -5.62 -30.70
CA SER A 7 9.27 -5.05 -30.72
C SER A 7 8.50 -5.43 -29.45
N PHE A 8 8.15 -4.45 -28.64
CA PHE A 8 7.35 -4.63 -27.42
C PHE A 8 5.84 -4.78 -27.68
N SER A 9 5.44 -4.91 -28.94
CA SER A 9 4.06 -5.15 -29.40
C SER A 9 3.58 -6.56 -29.01
N LYS A 10 3.40 -6.84 -27.72
CA LYS A 10 2.62 -8.00 -27.31
C LYS A 10 1.21 -7.80 -27.82
N GLY A 11 0.82 -8.53 -28.86
CA GLY A 11 -0.51 -8.59 -29.45
C GLY A 11 -1.55 -9.18 -28.50
N ARG A 12 -1.70 -8.63 -27.30
CA ARG A 12 -2.92 -8.83 -26.50
C ARG A 12 -3.92 -7.79 -26.98
N ALA A 13 -4.92 -8.24 -27.71
CA ALA A 13 -6.09 -7.43 -27.99
C ALA A 13 -6.56 -6.77 -26.68
N HIS A 14 -6.78 -5.46 -26.70
CA HIS A 14 -7.24 -4.70 -25.55
C HIS A 14 -8.72 -5.00 -25.31
N LEU A 15 -9.03 -6.25 -24.94
CA LEU A 15 -10.36 -6.64 -24.51
C LEU A 15 -10.71 -5.82 -23.27
N PRO A 16 -11.92 -5.24 -23.20
CA PRO A 16 -12.36 -4.57 -21.99
C PRO A 16 -12.25 -5.56 -20.82
N ARG A 17 -11.68 -5.11 -19.70
CA ARG A 17 -11.70 -5.88 -18.45
C ARG A 17 -13.11 -5.87 -17.90
N LEU A 18 -14.00 -6.63 -18.53
CA LEU A 18 -15.33 -6.88 -18.03
C LEU A 18 -15.15 -7.71 -16.76
N SER A 19 -15.41 -7.10 -15.60
CA SER A 19 -15.61 -7.89 -14.38
C SER A 19 -16.72 -8.89 -14.65
N THR A 20 -16.56 -10.13 -14.18
CA THR A 20 -17.65 -11.11 -14.21
C THR A 20 -18.93 -10.44 -13.70
N PRO A 21 -20.05 -10.51 -14.44
CA PRO A 21 -21.29 -9.87 -14.03
C PRO A 21 -21.66 -10.27 -12.60
N TYR A 22 -22.13 -9.30 -11.82
CA TYR A 22 -22.67 -9.58 -10.49
C TYR A 22 -23.86 -10.53 -10.63
N ILE A 23 -23.79 -11.67 -9.95
CA ILE A 23 -24.90 -12.63 -9.89
C ILE A 23 -25.55 -12.44 -8.51
N PRO A 24 -26.78 -11.91 -8.44
CA PRO A 24 -27.52 -11.79 -7.18
C PRO A 24 -27.56 -13.13 -6.43
N GLY A 25 -27.25 -13.11 -5.12
CA GLY A 25 -27.25 -14.30 -4.27
C GLY A 25 -25.98 -15.16 -4.30
N ARG A 26 -25.09 -14.97 -5.27
CA ARG A 26 -23.80 -15.70 -5.29
C ARG A 26 -22.85 -15.14 -4.23
N ARG A 27 -22.62 -15.91 -3.16
CA ARG A 27 -21.64 -15.57 -2.11
C ARG A 27 -20.24 -15.99 -2.56
N ASP A 28 -19.25 -15.14 -2.31
CA ASP A 28 -17.84 -15.50 -2.54
C ASP A 28 -17.46 -16.64 -1.57
N PRO A 29 -16.83 -17.74 -2.04
CA PRO A 29 -16.40 -18.87 -1.22
C PRO A 29 -15.54 -18.48 0.01
N ARG A 30 -14.96 -17.28 0.01
CA ARG A 30 -14.24 -16.73 1.18
C ARG A 30 -15.15 -16.54 2.40
N PHE A 31 -16.44 -16.25 2.22
CA PHE A 31 -17.38 -16.01 3.31
C PHE A 31 -17.89 -17.33 3.89
N TRP A 32 -17.98 -17.41 5.21
CA TRP A 32 -18.54 -18.56 5.91
C TRP A 32 -20.06 -18.53 5.82
N THR A 33 -20.65 -19.65 5.41
CA THR A 33 -22.09 -19.88 5.46
C THR A 33 -22.52 -20.33 6.86
N ASN A 34 -23.82 -20.24 7.16
CA ASN A 34 -24.36 -20.70 8.44
C ASN A 34 -24.12 -22.20 8.63
N ASP A 35 -24.31 -22.99 7.57
CA ASP A 35 -24.08 -24.44 7.58
C ASP A 35 -22.63 -24.78 7.94
N GLU A 36 -21.66 -24.08 7.33
CA GLU A 36 -20.24 -24.27 7.66
C GLU A 36 -19.92 -23.82 9.09
N ILE A 37 -20.58 -22.78 9.61
CA ILE A 37 -20.44 -22.34 11.00
C ILE A 37 -20.98 -23.40 11.97
N ASP A 38 -22.11 -24.00 11.65
CA ASP A 38 -22.73 -25.04 12.48
C ASP A 38 -21.90 -26.33 12.48
N ILE A 39 -21.27 -26.67 11.35
CA ILE A 39 -20.26 -27.73 11.30
C ILE A 39 -19.10 -27.42 12.26
N VAL A 40 -18.57 -26.19 12.23
CA VAL A 40 -17.48 -25.81 13.15
C VAL A 40 -17.93 -25.88 14.61
N ARG A 41 -19.15 -25.43 14.94
CA ARG A 41 -19.70 -25.53 16.31
C ARG A 41 -19.83 -26.97 16.80
N ARG A 42 -20.27 -27.88 15.93
CA ARG A 42 -20.54 -29.28 16.28
C ARG A 42 -19.25 -30.09 16.42
N TYR A 43 -18.32 -29.96 15.48
CA TYR A 43 -17.20 -30.89 15.36
C TYR A 43 -15.86 -30.36 15.93
N TYR A 44 -15.72 -29.03 16.05
CA TYR A 44 -14.47 -28.45 16.56
C TYR A 44 -14.19 -28.78 18.03
N PRO A 45 -15.18 -28.73 18.96
CA PRO A 45 -14.91 -29.02 20.37
C PRO A 45 -14.43 -30.45 20.65
N THR A 46 -14.89 -31.41 19.86
CA THR A 46 -14.58 -32.84 20.02
C THR A 46 -13.35 -33.29 19.25
N GLY A 47 -13.16 -32.84 18.01
CA GLY A 47 -12.11 -33.34 17.11
C GLY A 47 -11.20 -32.26 16.49
N GLY A 48 -11.35 -31.00 16.90
CA GLY A 48 -10.56 -29.88 16.40
C GLY A 48 -10.75 -29.62 14.91
N ALA A 49 -9.77 -28.94 14.30
CA ALA A 49 -9.86 -28.55 12.89
C ALA A 49 -9.88 -29.74 11.91
N ALA A 50 -9.31 -30.88 12.29
CA ALA A 50 -9.29 -32.08 11.45
C ALA A 50 -10.70 -32.67 11.27
N ALA A 51 -11.47 -32.78 12.37
CA ALA A 51 -12.85 -33.26 12.31
C ALA A 51 -13.76 -32.31 11.51
N CYS A 52 -13.59 -31.00 11.65
CA CYS A 52 -14.35 -30.05 10.83
C CYS A 52 -14.07 -30.22 9.34
N LEU A 53 -12.81 -30.42 8.94
CA LEU A 53 -12.46 -30.56 7.51
C LEU A 53 -13.03 -31.80 6.84
N ALA A 54 -13.36 -32.86 7.61
CA ALA A 54 -14.05 -34.01 7.06
C ALA A 54 -15.50 -33.68 6.61
N HIS A 55 -16.09 -32.62 7.17
CA HIS A 55 -17.46 -32.20 6.89
C HIS A 55 -17.54 -30.87 6.13
N LEU A 56 -16.45 -30.12 6.03
CA LEU A 56 -16.39 -28.85 5.32
C LEU A 56 -16.06 -29.03 3.83
N PRO A 57 -16.48 -28.09 2.97
CA PRO A 57 -16.12 -28.11 1.56
C PRO A 57 -14.60 -28.05 1.33
N ALA A 58 -14.11 -28.66 0.24
CA ALA A 58 -12.68 -28.80 -0.07
C ALA A 58 -11.88 -27.49 -0.17
N HIS A 59 -12.54 -26.35 -0.38
CA HIS A 59 -11.89 -25.03 -0.42
C HIS A 59 -11.53 -24.50 0.98
N ARG A 60 -12.04 -25.11 2.05
CA ARG A 60 -11.73 -24.74 3.43
C ARG A 60 -10.41 -25.35 3.88
N THR A 61 -9.69 -24.60 4.72
CA THR A 61 -8.36 -24.98 5.22
C THR A 61 -8.35 -25.06 6.73
N LYS A 62 -7.40 -25.82 7.31
CA LYS A 62 -7.22 -25.93 8.78
C LYS A 62 -7.10 -24.55 9.43
N SER A 63 -6.30 -23.66 8.83
CA SER A 63 -6.12 -22.29 9.29
C SER A 63 -7.42 -21.49 9.29
N GLY A 64 -8.26 -21.66 8.26
CA GLY A 64 -9.58 -21.04 8.20
C GLY A 64 -10.48 -21.49 9.35
N VAL A 65 -10.50 -22.80 9.64
CA VAL A 65 -11.26 -23.36 10.77
C VAL A 65 -10.77 -22.80 12.11
N TYR A 66 -9.45 -22.72 12.34
CA TYR A 66 -8.91 -22.14 13.57
C TYR A 66 -9.33 -20.68 13.78
N VAL A 67 -9.25 -19.86 12.73
CA VAL A 67 -9.69 -18.45 12.79
C VAL A 67 -11.20 -18.37 13.09
N GLN A 68 -12.00 -19.22 12.46
CA GLN A 68 -13.45 -19.21 12.66
C GLN A 68 -13.83 -19.70 14.05
N ALA A 69 -13.22 -20.78 14.54
CA ALA A 69 -13.40 -21.27 15.91
C ALA A 69 -13.00 -20.21 16.95
N GLY A 70 -11.89 -19.49 16.72
CA GLY A 70 -11.47 -18.37 17.57
C GLY A 70 -12.50 -17.23 17.61
N LYS A 71 -13.11 -16.88 16.48
CA LYS A 71 -14.20 -15.89 16.43
C LYS A 71 -15.46 -16.36 17.16
N LEU A 72 -15.71 -17.67 17.16
CA LEU A 72 -16.84 -18.30 17.85
C LEU A 72 -16.54 -18.60 19.33
N GLY A 73 -15.32 -18.34 19.81
CA GLY A 73 -14.90 -18.65 21.19
C GLY A 73 -14.79 -20.15 21.50
N LEU A 74 -14.66 -21.01 20.48
CA LEU A 74 -14.62 -22.46 20.66
C LEU A 74 -13.22 -22.95 21.00
N THR A 75 -13.14 -23.89 21.95
CA THR A 75 -11.92 -24.61 22.31
C THR A 75 -12.07 -26.09 21.97
N ALA A 76 -11.00 -26.71 21.50
CA ALA A 76 -10.98 -28.14 21.19
C ALA A 76 -10.46 -28.94 22.39
N LYS A 77 -11.09 -30.08 22.71
CA LYS A 77 -10.61 -31.03 23.71
C LYS A 77 -9.39 -31.81 23.26
N VAL A 78 -9.20 -31.95 21.95
CA VAL A 78 -7.97 -32.49 21.37
C VAL A 78 -6.88 -31.44 21.55
N GLY A 79 -6.01 -31.64 22.52
CA GLY A 79 -4.81 -30.83 22.70
C GLY A 79 -3.95 -30.84 21.43
N GLY A 80 -3.05 -29.87 21.29
CA GLY A 80 -2.02 -29.93 20.26
C GLY A 80 -1.28 -31.27 20.34
N GLY A 81 -0.81 -31.78 19.19
CA GLY A 81 -0.08 -33.04 19.13
C GLY A 81 1.05 -33.12 20.16
N PRO A 82 1.47 -34.34 20.55
CA PRO A 82 2.45 -34.53 21.61
C PRO A 82 3.69 -33.67 21.34
N LYS A 83 4.12 -32.92 22.35
CA LYS A 83 5.36 -32.12 22.29
C LYS A 83 6.54 -33.08 22.36
N VAL A 84 6.94 -33.61 21.20
CA VAL A 84 8.13 -34.46 21.11
C VAL A 84 9.37 -33.59 21.27
N ARG A 85 10.27 -33.99 22.18
CA ARG A 85 11.59 -33.38 22.30
C ARG A 85 12.43 -33.83 21.10
N ILE A 86 12.98 -32.87 20.37
CA ILE A 86 13.88 -33.17 19.25
C ILE A 86 15.27 -33.44 19.85
N GLU A 87 15.77 -34.65 19.65
CA GLU A 87 17.12 -35.06 20.00
C GLU A 87 18.04 -34.77 18.82
N THR A 88 19.13 -34.05 19.07
CA THR A 88 20.12 -33.71 18.05
C THR A 88 21.48 -34.26 18.44
N PRO A 89 22.29 -34.72 17.47
CA PRO A 89 23.68 -35.10 17.71
C PRO A 89 24.48 -33.94 18.36
N PRO A 90 25.55 -34.24 19.11
CA PRO A 90 26.43 -33.21 19.71
C PRO A 90 26.99 -32.21 18.69
N ASP A 91 27.34 -32.67 17.48
CA ASP A 91 27.96 -31.85 16.42
C ASP A 91 26.95 -31.12 15.54
N PHE A 92 25.66 -31.20 15.88
CA PHE A 92 24.59 -30.61 15.08
C PHE A 92 24.71 -29.09 14.99
N ASP A 93 25.12 -28.43 16.08
CA ASP A 93 25.21 -26.96 16.10
C ASP A 93 26.34 -26.44 15.21
N GLU A 94 27.48 -27.15 15.13
CA GLU A 94 28.57 -26.79 14.21
C GLU A 94 28.15 -27.02 12.76
N THR A 95 27.57 -28.18 12.48
CA THR A 95 26.98 -28.49 11.16
C THR A 95 25.96 -27.43 10.73
N LEU A 96 25.16 -26.93 11.68
CA LEU A 96 24.20 -25.87 11.42
C LEU A 96 24.88 -24.53 11.12
N LYS A 97 25.92 -24.14 11.86
CA LYS A 97 26.66 -22.89 11.59
C LYS A 97 27.26 -22.89 10.19
N ASP A 98 27.92 -23.99 9.81
CA ASP A 98 28.56 -24.12 8.49
C ASP A 98 27.51 -24.05 7.38
N ALA A 99 26.48 -24.89 7.46
CA ALA A 99 25.40 -24.91 6.47
C ALA A 99 24.59 -23.61 6.41
N TRP A 100 24.54 -22.85 7.51
CA TRP A 100 23.88 -21.54 7.54
C TRP A 100 24.75 -20.44 6.90
N SER A 101 26.08 -20.54 7.01
CA SER A 101 27.01 -19.59 6.37
C SER A 101 27.01 -19.71 4.84
N GLU A 102 26.86 -20.94 4.33
CA GLU A 102 26.73 -21.24 2.90
C GLU A 102 25.33 -20.95 2.33
N LEU A 103 24.36 -20.65 3.20
CA LEU A 103 22.97 -20.48 2.80
C LEU A 103 22.76 -19.15 2.04
N ASP A 104 22.31 -19.24 0.78
CA ASP A 104 21.84 -18.05 0.07
C ASP A 104 20.47 -17.60 0.62
N GLY A 105 20.50 -16.59 1.49
CA GLY A 105 19.30 -15.97 2.09
C GLY A 105 18.34 -15.32 1.09
N LYS A 106 18.75 -15.10 -0.17
CA LYS A 106 17.86 -14.58 -1.23
C LYS A 106 17.01 -15.69 -1.86
N GLN A 107 17.41 -16.95 -1.74
CA GLN A 107 16.67 -18.06 -2.30
C GLN A 107 15.44 -18.40 -1.45
N ARG A 108 14.26 -18.29 -2.09
CA ARG A 108 13.01 -18.69 -1.47
C ARG A 108 13.06 -20.19 -1.10
N GLY A 109 12.76 -20.49 0.16
CA GLY A 109 12.70 -21.86 0.67
C GLY A 109 14.05 -22.49 1.05
N ALA A 110 15.17 -21.77 0.99
CA ALA A 110 16.48 -22.31 1.36
C ALA A 110 16.50 -22.91 2.78
N VAL A 111 15.91 -22.19 3.75
CA VAL A 111 15.77 -22.67 5.14
C VAL A 111 14.90 -23.94 5.25
N ASN A 112 13.89 -24.11 4.39
CA ASN A 112 13.08 -25.33 4.39
C ASN A 112 13.91 -26.53 3.90
N ARG A 113 14.65 -26.36 2.80
CA ARG A 113 15.53 -27.41 2.27
C ARG A 113 16.63 -27.79 3.26
N LEU A 114 17.19 -26.81 3.97
CA LEU A 114 18.16 -27.07 5.04
C LEU A 114 17.53 -27.88 6.18
N ALA A 115 16.30 -27.54 6.57
CA ALA A 115 15.57 -28.27 7.61
C ALA A 115 15.27 -29.71 7.20
N GLU A 116 14.84 -29.93 5.95
CA GLU A 116 14.61 -31.25 5.37
C GLU A 116 15.91 -32.08 5.32
N ARG A 117 17.03 -31.48 4.86
CA ARG A 117 18.34 -32.13 4.81
C ARG A 117 18.85 -32.55 6.20
N LEU A 118 18.59 -31.74 7.22
CA LEU A 118 18.99 -32.00 8.60
C LEU A 118 17.97 -32.85 9.38
N GLY A 119 16.87 -33.27 8.77
CA GLY A 119 15.85 -34.11 9.40
C GLY A 119 15.09 -33.43 10.55
N VAL A 120 15.09 -32.09 10.61
CA VAL A 120 14.44 -31.34 11.70
C VAL A 120 13.31 -30.44 11.19
N PRO A 121 12.27 -30.16 12.00
CA PRO A 121 11.24 -29.21 11.62
C PRO A 121 11.81 -27.79 11.43
N ARG A 122 11.43 -27.10 10.35
CA ARG A 122 11.88 -25.73 10.02
C ARG A 122 11.69 -24.74 11.17
N TRP A 123 10.58 -24.83 11.90
CA TRP A 123 10.34 -23.95 13.05
C TRP A 123 11.39 -24.15 14.14
N TRP A 124 11.80 -25.39 14.41
CA TRP A 124 12.80 -25.72 15.43
C TRP A 124 14.19 -25.28 14.98
N LEU A 125 14.55 -25.53 13.72
CA LEU A 125 15.79 -25.05 13.11
C LEU A 125 15.90 -23.53 13.23
N SER A 126 14.83 -22.80 12.90
CA SER A 126 14.79 -21.33 13.00
C SER A 126 14.95 -20.85 14.45
N GLN A 127 14.38 -21.57 15.42
CA GLN A 127 14.55 -21.30 16.85
C GLN A 127 15.99 -21.54 17.31
N ARG A 128 16.61 -22.65 16.88
CA ARG A 128 18.00 -23.00 17.21
C ARG A 128 18.97 -21.99 16.60
N ALA A 129 18.81 -21.66 15.32
CA ALA A 129 19.61 -20.65 14.62
C ALA A 129 19.53 -19.28 15.32
N ARG A 130 18.33 -18.87 15.78
CA ARG A 130 18.16 -17.66 16.59
C ARG A 130 18.91 -17.75 17.93
N LYS A 131 18.86 -18.89 18.61
CA LYS A 131 19.57 -19.11 19.89
C LYS A 131 21.10 -19.06 19.70
N LEU A 132 21.59 -19.57 18.57
CA LEU A 132 23.00 -19.54 18.20
C LEU A 132 23.47 -18.19 17.63
N GLY A 133 22.58 -17.18 17.52
CA GLY A 133 22.93 -15.86 16.98
C GLY A 133 23.10 -15.82 15.46
N LEU A 134 22.77 -16.90 14.74
CA LEU A 134 22.88 -16.99 13.28
C LEU A 134 21.85 -16.13 12.52
N THR A 135 20.83 -15.63 13.22
CA THR A 135 19.79 -14.76 12.66
C THR A 135 19.71 -13.47 13.44
N MET A 136 19.72 -12.33 12.74
CA MET A 136 19.45 -11.03 13.35
C MET A 136 17.98 -10.94 13.79
N PRO A 137 17.69 -10.73 15.08
CA PRO A 137 16.32 -10.51 15.54
C PRO A 137 15.75 -9.25 14.88
N HIS A 138 14.50 -9.32 14.41
CA HIS A 138 13.81 -8.13 13.93
C HIS A 138 13.62 -7.14 15.10
N LYS A 139 14.28 -5.98 15.04
CA LYS A 139 14.12 -4.91 16.03
C LYS A 139 12.71 -4.32 15.91
N LYS A 140 11.86 -4.56 16.91
CA LYS A 140 10.52 -3.96 16.97
C LYS A 140 10.67 -2.44 16.98
N GLN A 141 9.94 -1.75 16.11
CA GLN A 141 9.96 -0.30 16.07
C GLN A 141 9.38 0.27 17.38
N PRO A 142 9.88 1.43 17.85
CA PRO A 142 9.28 2.12 18.98
C PRO A 142 7.80 2.42 18.75
N PRO A 143 6.98 2.53 19.82
CA PRO A 143 5.61 3.01 19.70
C PRO A 143 5.56 4.41 19.07
N TRP A 144 4.43 4.78 18.48
CA TRP A 144 4.23 6.13 17.91
C TRP A 144 4.06 7.15 19.03
N THR A 145 4.72 8.30 18.90
CA THR A 145 4.62 9.39 19.88
C THR A 145 3.61 10.46 19.42
N ALA A 146 3.10 11.26 20.35
CA ALA A 146 2.21 12.37 20.02
C ALA A 146 2.88 13.42 19.12
N ALA A 147 4.19 13.64 19.29
CA ALA A 147 4.97 14.54 18.44
C ALA A 147 5.06 14.03 16.98
N GLU A 148 5.21 12.71 16.79
CA GLU A 148 5.19 12.10 15.46
C GLU A 148 3.81 12.25 14.80
N ASP A 149 2.73 12.06 15.54
CA ASP A 149 1.36 12.24 15.01
C ASP A 149 1.09 13.71 14.67
N ALA A 150 1.55 14.66 15.49
CA ALA A 150 1.43 16.10 15.22
C ALA A 150 2.23 16.52 13.99
N LEU A 151 3.44 15.99 13.80
CA LEU A 151 4.22 16.18 12.56
C LEU A 151 3.47 15.57 11.36
N MET A 152 2.89 14.38 11.53
CA MET A 152 2.17 13.67 10.48
C MET A 152 1.01 14.48 9.88
N ALA A 153 0.33 15.28 10.70
CA ALA A 153 -0.76 16.16 10.27
C ALA A 153 -0.31 17.31 9.35
N LYS A 154 0.99 17.66 9.37
CA LYS A 154 1.54 18.82 8.65
C LYS A 154 2.36 18.43 7.40
N VAL A 155 2.71 17.15 7.24
CA VAL A 155 3.56 16.70 6.13
C VAL A 155 2.76 16.33 4.88
N PRO A 156 3.37 16.39 3.68
CA PRO A 156 2.73 16.03 2.42
C PRO A 156 2.50 14.50 2.28
N LEU A 157 1.48 13.96 2.94
CA LEU A 157 1.16 12.51 2.99
C LEU A 157 0.90 11.86 1.62
N HIS A 158 0.72 12.66 0.58
CA HIS A 158 0.60 12.21 -0.79
C HIS A 158 1.93 11.77 -1.42
N ASN A 159 3.07 12.09 -0.78
CA ASN A 159 4.43 11.70 -1.16
C ASN A 159 5.11 10.98 0.01
N PRO A 160 5.03 9.63 0.06
CA PRO A 160 5.55 8.85 1.18
C PRO A 160 7.05 9.00 1.43
N ASP A 161 7.83 9.14 0.36
CA ASP A 161 9.30 9.24 0.44
C ASP A 161 9.70 10.58 1.05
N ARG A 162 9.07 11.67 0.57
CA ARG A 162 9.28 13.01 1.15
C ARG A 162 8.82 13.09 2.61
N CYS A 163 7.73 12.42 2.97
CA CYS A 163 7.33 12.31 4.38
C CYS A 163 8.42 11.64 5.23
N ALA A 164 9.01 10.54 4.76
CA ALA A 164 10.05 9.85 5.51
C ALA A 164 11.33 10.69 5.64
N GLU A 165 11.65 11.51 4.64
CA GLU A 165 12.72 12.52 4.74
C GLU A 165 12.42 13.55 5.81
N ILE A 166 11.24 14.18 5.79
CA ILE A 166 10.86 15.20 6.78
C ILE A 166 10.85 14.60 8.20
N PHE A 167 10.35 13.37 8.35
CA PHE A 167 10.41 12.65 9.64
C PHE A 167 11.86 12.48 10.11
N ARG A 168 12.78 12.12 9.20
CA ARG A 168 14.20 11.96 9.52
C ARG A 168 14.86 13.30 9.89
N GLU A 169 14.53 14.37 9.18
CA GLU A 169 14.95 15.74 9.48
C GLU A 169 14.52 16.15 10.91
N HIS A 170 13.36 15.68 11.36
CA HIS A 170 12.85 15.89 12.72
C HIS A 170 13.31 14.83 13.74
N GLY A 171 14.32 14.01 13.40
CA GLY A 171 14.89 12.99 14.30
C GLY A 171 14.10 11.67 14.38
N PHE A 172 12.98 11.55 13.67
CA PHE A 172 12.14 10.35 13.67
C PHE A 172 12.51 9.40 12.52
N ARG A 173 13.08 8.24 12.84
CA ARG A 173 13.41 7.22 11.83
C ARG A 173 12.22 6.30 11.55
N ARG A 174 11.28 6.76 10.71
CA ARG A 174 10.12 5.99 10.25
C ARG A 174 10.20 5.69 8.76
N SER A 175 9.88 4.45 8.37
CA SER A 175 9.76 4.09 6.95
C SER A 175 8.55 4.75 6.30
N PRO A 176 8.57 5.03 4.98
CA PRO A 176 7.41 5.55 4.24
C PRO A 176 6.13 4.75 4.50
N THR A 177 6.23 3.42 4.43
CA THR A 177 5.10 2.51 4.68
C THR A 177 4.55 2.63 6.09
N ALA A 178 5.41 2.76 7.10
CA ALA A 178 4.99 2.91 8.49
C ALA A 178 4.19 4.20 8.70
N ILE A 179 4.66 5.32 8.14
CA ILE A 179 3.97 6.61 8.17
C ILE A 179 2.59 6.47 7.50
N MET A 180 2.52 5.86 6.32
CA MET A 180 1.24 5.66 5.62
C MET A 180 0.24 4.80 6.38
N VAL A 181 0.71 3.71 7.00
CA VAL A 181 -0.15 2.85 7.83
C VAL A 181 -0.63 3.59 9.07
N ARG A 182 0.24 4.38 9.72
CA ARG A 182 -0.15 5.19 10.87
C ARG A 182 -1.16 6.25 10.46
N ALA A 183 -0.90 7.04 9.41
CA ALA A 183 -1.80 8.06 8.88
C ALA A 183 -3.21 7.52 8.63
N LYS A 184 -3.30 6.33 8.01
CA LYS A 184 -4.59 5.65 7.80
C LYS A 184 -5.31 5.31 9.12
N ARG A 185 -4.58 4.86 10.14
CA ARG A 185 -5.16 4.47 11.45
C ARG A 185 -5.65 5.67 12.25
N ILE A 186 -5.01 6.83 12.11
CA ILE A 186 -5.43 8.07 12.76
C ILE A 186 -6.37 8.92 11.90
N GLY A 187 -6.79 8.41 10.74
CA GLY A 187 -7.81 9.05 9.89
C GLY A 187 -7.31 10.22 9.04
N LEU A 188 -6.00 10.41 8.86
CA LEU A 188 -5.48 11.49 8.03
C LEU A 188 -5.67 11.21 6.52
N SER A 189 -6.11 12.24 5.81
CA SER A 189 -6.22 12.21 4.35
C SER A 189 -4.83 12.24 3.71
N ARG A 190 -4.63 11.40 2.69
CA ARG A 190 -3.42 11.38 1.86
C ARG A 190 -3.63 12.05 0.51
N ARG A 191 -4.76 12.74 0.33
CA ARG A 191 -5.07 13.43 -0.93
C ARG A 191 -4.14 14.62 -1.08
N PHE A 192 -3.71 14.85 -2.32
CA PHE A 192 -2.96 16.05 -2.67
C PHE A 192 -3.92 17.25 -2.66
N ASN A 193 -3.55 18.30 -1.95
CA ASN A 193 -4.34 19.53 -1.83
C ASN A 193 -3.53 20.81 -2.15
N GLU A 194 -2.26 20.70 -2.54
CA GLU A 194 -1.35 21.84 -2.78
C GLU A 194 -1.51 22.46 -4.18
N GLY A 195 -2.71 22.36 -4.78
CA GLY A 195 -3.03 23.00 -6.06
C GLY A 195 -3.89 22.17 -7.02
N PHE A 196 -4.17 22.74 -8.19
CA PHE A 196 -4.98 22.15 -9.23
C PHE A 196 -4.13 21.35 -10.22
N SER A 197 -4.66 20.21 -10.67
CA SER A 197 -4.15 19.57 -11.89
C SER A 197 -4.63 20.32 -13.15
N ALA A 198 -3.91 20.20 -14.26
CA ALA A 198 -4.33 20.78 -15.54
C ALA A 198 -5.77 20.39 -15.93
N ARG A 199 -6.18 19.14 -15.67
CA ARG A 199 -7.56 18.70 -15.89
C ARG A 199 -8.58 19.39 -14.98
N GLN A 200 -8.24 19.63 -13.72
CA GLN A 200 -9.11 20.38 -12.82
C GLN A 200 -9.21 21.84 -13.26
N ALA A 201 -8.09 22.47 -13.61
CA ALA A 201 -8.08 23.83 -14.15
C ALA A 201 -8.90 23.95 -15.44
N ALA A 202 -8.74 22.99 -16.36
CA ALA A 202 -9.52 22.92 -17.60
C ALA A 202 -11.02 22.84 -17.32
N ARG A 203 -11.43 21.97 -16.38
CA ARG A 203 -12.82 21.85 -15.94
C ARG A 203 -13.37 23.16 -15.35
N ILE A 204 -12.60 23.83 -14.49
CA ILE A 204 -13.02 25.10 -13.86
C ILE A 204 -13.23 26.17 -14.94
N LEU A 205 -12.31 26.27 -15.90
CA LEU A 205 -12.29 27.31 -16.93
C LEU A 205 -13.05 26.93 -18.21
N GLY A 206 -13.64 25.74 -18.29
CA GLY A 206 -14.37 25.29 -19.48
C GLY A 206 -13.50 25.02 -20.72
N PHE A 207 -12.19 24.80 -20.54
CA PHE A 207 -11.26 24.43 -21.60
C PHE A 207 -11.17 22.91 -21.78
N ASP A 208 -10.64 22.48 -22.94
CA ASP A 208 -10.21 21.10 -23.14
C ASP A 208 -8.90 20.80 -22.37
N ASP A 209 -8.77 19.55 -21.92
CA ASP A 209 -7.59 19.07 -21.17
C ASP A 209 -6.28 19.29 -21.94
N LYS A 210 -6.30 19.16 -23.28
CA LYS A 210 -5.11 19.37 -24.12
C LYS A 210 -4.75 20.84 -24.22
N THR A 211 -5.74 21.72 -24.36
CA THR A 211 -5.53 23.18 -24.41
C THR A 211 -4.89 23.67 -23.11
N MET A 212 -5.44 23.25 -21.97
CA MET A 212 -4.87 23.63 -20.67
C MET A 212 -3.45 23.08 -20.49
N THR A 213 -3.21 21.85 -20.94
CA THR A 213 -1.87 21.26 -20.91
C THR A 213 -0.90 22.01 -21.82
N ALA A 214 -1.35 22.50 -22.99
CA ALA A 214 -0.55 23.31 -23.90
C ALA A 214 -0.13 24.63 -23.25
N TYR A 215 -1.02 25.33 -22.53
CA TYR A 215 -0.67 26.54 -21.80
C TYR A 215 0.35 26.31 -20.68
N CYS A 216 0.27 25.17 -19.98
CA CYS A 216 1.31 24.79 -19.01
C CYS A 216 2.66 24.50 -19.68
N ILE A 217 2.66 23.93 -20.89
CA ILE A 217 3.89 23.62 -21.63
C ILE A 217 4.51 24.88 -22.23
N SER A 218 3.69 25.77 -22.81
CA SER A 218 4.15 27.04 -23.39
C SER A 218 4.62 28.04 -22.33
N GLY A 219 4.20 27.85 -21.07
CA GLY A 219 4.52 28.74 -19.96
C GLY A 219 3.55 29.92 -19.84
N GLU A 220 2.55 30.04 -20.72
CA GLU A 220 1.46 31.01 -20.61
C GLU A 220 0.68 30.85 -19.29
N LEU A 221 0.54 29.60 -18.82
CA LEU A 221 0.06 29.29 -17.48
C LEU A 221 1.22 28.77 -16.63
N LYS A 222 1.59 29.55 -15.60
CA LYS A 222 2.62 29.16 -14.64
C LYS A 222 2.19 27.90 -13.88
N ALA A 223 2.94 26.81 -14.10
CA ALA A 223 2.69 25.53 -13.47
C ALA A 223 4.01 24.78 -13.22
N SER A 224 4.03 23.95 -12.19
CA SER A 224 5.16 23.04 -11.93
C SER A 224 4.75 21.59 -12.14
N LYS A 225 5.72 20.70 -12.37
CA LYS A 225 5.47 19.26 -12.42
C LYS A 225 5.49 18.69 -11.01
N ARG A 226 4.50 17.86 -10.69
CA ARG A 226 4.48 17.10 -9.43
C ARG A 226 5.65 16.13 -9.36
N ASN A 227 6.40 16.18 -8.27
CA ASN A 227 7.38 15.14 -7.95
C ASN A 227 6.63 13.85 -7.59
N GLY A 228 6.63 12.90 -8.51
CA GLY A 228 5.98 11.62 -8.34
C GLY A 228 6.55 10.57 -9.30
N ASN A 229 6.41 9.30 -8.93
CA ASN A 229 7.06 8.18 -9.62
C ASN A 229 6.29 7.72 -10.88
N ARG A 230 5.58 8.64 -11.57
CA ARG A 230 4.83 8.28 -12.79
C ARG A 230 5.77 8.23 -13.98
N LEU A 231 5.74 7.10 -14.68
CA LEU A 231 6.54 6.91 -15.88
C LEU A 231 6.02 7.75 -17.05
N PRO A 232 6.87 8.10 -18.04
CA PRO A 232 6.42 8.78 -19.27
C PRO A 232 5.26 8.05 -19.96
N GLN A 233 5.29 6.72 -19.97
CA GLN A 233 4.22 5.85 -20.52
C GLN A 233 2.86 6.01 -19.82
N GLN A 234 2.84 6.56 -18.59
CA GLN A 234 1.63 6.83 -17.82
C GLN A 234 1.15 8.29 -17.99
N GLY A 235 1.65 9.00 -19.00
CA GLY A 235 1.42 10.44 -19.21
C GLY A 235 2.32 11.32 -18.35
N GLY A 236 3.36 10.76 -17.72
CA GLY A 236 4.31 11.47 -16.87
C GLY A 236 3.69 12.10 -15.61
N SER A 237 4.47 12.99 -14.99
CA SER A 237 4.02 13.73 -13.82
C SER A 237 2.91 14.72 -14.15
N ARG A 238 1.92 14.79 -13.24
CA ARG A 238 0.82 15.75 -13.31
C ARG A 238 1.34 17.18 -13.12
N TRP A 239 0.68 18.13 -13.78
CA TRP A 239 0.86 19.56 -13.50
C TRP A 239 0.28 19.92 -12.13
N ILE A 240 0.92 20.87 -11.45
CA ILE A 240 0.46 21.56 -10.25
C ILE A 240 0.38 23.04 -10.62
N ILE A 241 -0.84 23.56 -10.62
CA ILE A 241 -1.15 24.97 -10.83
C ILE A 241 -1.63 25.51 -9.50
N THR A 242 -0.96 26.54 -8.98
CA THR A 242 -1.40 27.15 -7.71
C THR A 242 -2.71 27.91 -7.95
N PRO A 243 -3.60 28.03 -6.94
CA PRO A 243 -4.80 28.85 -7.09
C PRO A 243 -4.50 30.29 -7.52
N ALA A 244 -3.41 30.87 -7.01
CA ALA A 244 -2.96 32.21 -7.37
C ALA A 244 -2.57 32.32 -8.86
N ASP A 245 -1.81 31.35 -9.37
CA ASP A 245 -1.38 31.35 -10.78
C ASP A 245 -2.57 31.12 -11.72
N LEU A 246 -3.53 30.25 -11.34
CA LEU A 246 -4.75 30.04 -12.12
C LEU A 246 -5.63 31.30 -12.12
N ARG A 247 -5.79 31.96 -10.97
CA ARG A 247 -6.51 33.24 -10.84
C ARG A 247 -5.88 34.32 -11.71
N ARG A 248 -4.54 34.44 -11.68
CA ARG A 248 -3.80 35.39 -12.53
C ARG A 248 -4.06 35.13 -14.01
N PHE A 249 -3.99 33.88 -14.44
CA PHE A 249 -4.28 33.49 -15.83
C PHE A 249 -5.70 33.88 -16.26
N VAL A 250 -6.71 33.71 -15.37
CA VAL A 250 -8.09 34.13 -15.68
C VAL A 250 -8.19 35.64 -15.89
N ILE A 251 -7.51 36.43 -15.06
CA ILE A 251 -7.50 37.89 -15.16
C ILE A 251 -6.81 38.34 -16.46
N ASP A 252 -5.65 37.76 -16.77
CA ASP A 252 -4.81 38.17 -17.89
C ASP A 252 -5.37 37.68 -19.25
N GLN A 253 -6.15 36.60 -19.27
CA GLN A 253 -6.67 35.96 -20.49
C GLN A 253 -8.20 35.86 -20.51
N LEU A 254 -8.88 36.83 -19.88
CA LEU A 254 -10.34 36.85 -19.70
C LEU A 254 -11.11 36.64 -21.01
N GLU A 255 -10.63 37.27 -22.08
CA GLU A 255 -11.20 37.22 -23.43
C GLU A 255 -11.17 35.83 -24.09
N ARG A 256 -10.24 34.97 -23.67
CA ARG A 256 -10.11 33.61 -24.22
C ARG A 256 -11.03 32.61 -23.51
N ILE A 257 -11.64 33.00 -22.39
CA ILE A 257 -12.46 32.11 -21.56
C ILE A 257 -13.91 32.17 -22.00
N ASP A 258 -14.46 31.03 -22.39
CA ASP A 258 -15.89 30.88 -22.66
C ASP A 258 -16.66 30.67 -21.34
N PHE A 259 -17.15 31.76 -20.76
CA PHE A 259 -17.95 31.77 -19.52
C PHE A 259 -19.26 30.96 -19.59
N ARG A 260 -19.65 30.44 -20.75
CA ARG A 260 -20.79 29.51 -20.85
C ARG A 260 -20.40 28.09 -20.45
N LYS A 261 -19.11 27.75 -20.51
CA LYS A 261 -18.56 26.40 -20.25
C LYS A 261 -17.86 26.26 -18.90
N VAL A 262 -17.60 27.36 -18.22
CA VAL A 262 -16.94 27.38 -16.90
C VAL A 262 -17.79 26.70 -15.83
N ASP A 263 -17.12 26.11 -14.84
CA ASP A 263 -17.76 25.76 -13.58
C ASP A 263 -17.93 27.05 -12.76
N LYS A 264 -19.15 27.59 -12.76
CA LYS A 264 -19.44 28.90 -12.15
C LYS A 264 -19.09 28.97 -10.67
N PHE A 265 -19.34 27.91 -9.91
CA PHE A 265 -19.09 27.90 -8.47
C PHE A 265 -17.60 27.85 -8.17
N GLU A 266 -16.87 26.96 -8.85
CA GLU A 266 -15.43 26.83 -8.66
C GLU A 266 -14.68 28.06 -9.19
N LEU A 267 -15.16 28.69 -10.26
CA LEU A 267 -14.59 29.94 -10.79
C LEU A 267 -14.78 31.09 -9.79
N VAL A 268 -15.99 31.26 -9.25
CA VAL A 268 -16.24 32.29 -8.23
C VAL A 268 -15.39 32.02 -7.00
N HIS A 269 -15.28 30.76 -6.58
CA HIS A 269 -14.42 30.37 -5.46
C HIS A 269 -12.95 30.73 -5.73
N LEU A 270 -12.44 30.41 -6.92
CA LEU A 270 -11.08 30.74 -7.34
C LEU A 270 -10.81 32.25 -7.33
N LEU A 271 -11.76 33.06 -7.80
CA LEU A 271 -11.62 34.52 -7.88
C LEU A 271 -11.73 35.22 -6.53
N THR A 272 -12.50 34.63 -5.60
CA THR A 272 -12.76 35.18 -4.25
C THR A 272 -11.83 34.64 -3.18
N MET A 273 -11.01 33.63 -3.49
CA MET A 273 -9.97 33.15 -2.59
C MET A 273 -9.00 34.30 -2.25
N VAL A 274 -8.95 34.67 -0.96
CA VAL A 274 -7.90 35.53 -0.42
C VAL A 274 -6.61 34.75 -0.52
N THR A 275 -5.77 35.09 -1.49
CA THR A 275 -4.44 34.54 -1.60
C THR A 275 -3.54 35.31 -0.65
N ASP A 276 -2.98 34.65 0.38
CA ASP A 276 -2.06 35.21 1.40
C ASP A 276 -0.78 35.89 0.83
N ARG A 277 -0.68 36.07 -0.48
CA ARG A 277 0.37 36.86 -1.16
C ARG A 277 -0.01 38.32 -1.40
N GLU A 278 -1.22 38.77 -1.06
CA GLU A 278 -1.64 40.17 -1.21
C GLU A 278 -1.28 41.07 0.01
N THR A 279 -0.70 40.53 1.08
CA THR A 279 -0.26 41.30 2.26
C THR A 279 1.10 41.99 2.12
N ASP A 280 1.72 41.99 0.95
CA ASP A 280 3.04 42.62 0.71
C ASP A 280 2.94 43.87 -0.19
N ILE A 281 1.85 44.65 -0.04
CA ILE A 281 1.79 46.01 -0.56
C ILE A 281 2.33 46.92 0.55
N PRO A 282 3.49 47.60 0.36
CA PRO A 282 3.95 48.57 1.33
C PRO A 282 2.96 49.73 1.33
N SER A 283 2.34 49.95 2.49
CA SER A 283 1.59 51.16 2.79
C SER A 283 2.45 52.37 2.45
N ARG A 284 2.01 53.14 1.45
CA ARG A 284 2.45 54.52 1.25
C ARG A 284 1.89 55.40 2.35
#